data_AF-A0A0A0A281-F1
#
_entry.id   AF-A0A0A0A281-F1
#
_cell.length_a   1.000
_cell.length_b   1.000
_cell.length_c   1.000
_cell.angle_alpha   90.00
_cell.angle_beta   90.00
_cell.angle_gamma   90.00
#
_symmetry.space_group_name_H-M   'P 1'
#
loop_
_entity.id
_entity.type
_entity.pdbx_description
1 polymer ?
#
loop_
_entity_poly.entity_id
_entity_poly.type
_entity_poly.pdbx_seq_one_letter_code
_entity_poly.pdbx_strand_id
1 'polypeptide(L)'
;MLARLGLKSDKERLIGACQNLHDLVYLYVSSTNTICRLLNAHLGTNFPIMPVKENFSVKQNLQLVISALKQMQATVETKDKDVRGSISHSLYAKIAHP
;
A
#
# COMPACT_ATOMS: atom_id res chain seq x y z
N MET A 1 16.45 -11.89 -37.30
CA MET A 1 17.92 -11.99 -37.04
C MET A 1 18.36 -11.35 -35.71
N LEU A 2 17.55 -10.53 -35.03
CA LEU A 2 17.94 -9.88 -33.75
C LEU A 2 17.94 -10.80 -32.52
N ALA A 3 17.15 -11.87 -32.52
CA ALA A 3 17.06 -12.81 -31.38
C ALA A 3 18.37 -13.61 -31.12
N ARG A 4 19.29 -13.67 -32.08
CA ARG A 4 20.59 -14.38 -31.94
C ARG A 4 21.68 -13.56 -31.24
N LEU A 5 21.43 -12.27 -30.96
CA LEU A 5 22.36 -11.37 -30.27
C LEU A 5 22.05 -11.21 -28.77
N GLY A 6 21.14 -12.00 -28.21
CA GLY A 6 20.70 -11.88 -26.81
C GLY A 6 19.83 -10.64 -26.52
N LEU A 7 19.55 -9.80 -27.53
CA LEU A 7 18.54 -8.76 -27.43
C LEU A 7 17.15 -9.39 -27.53
N LYS A 8 16.39 -9.35 -26.43
CA LYS A 8 14.95 -9.62 -26.43
C LYS A 8 14.29 -8.78 -27.51
N SER A 9 13.38 -9.41 -28.27
CA SER A 9 12.56 -8.67 -29.23
C SER A 9 11.74 -7.60 -28.50
N ASP A 10 11.43 -6.49 -29.18
CA ASP A 10 10.62 -5.43 -28.57
C ASP A 10 9.25 -5.95 -28.08
N LYS A 11 8.71 -6.98 -28.74
CA LYS A 11 7.51 -7.70 -28.30
C LYS A 11 7.70 -8.38 -26.94
N GLU A 12 8.78 -9.14 -26.75
CA GLU A 12 9.07 -9.81 -25.47
C GLU A 12 9.36 -8.80 -24.35
N ARG A 13 10.02 -7.69 -24.69
CA ARG A 13 10.25 -6.59 -23.75
C ARG A 13 8.94 -5.95 -23.31
N LEU A 14 8.02 -5.70 -24.25
CA LEU A 14 6.71 -5.13 -23.95
C LEU A 14 5.88 -6.06 -23.08
N ILE A 15 5.81 -7.35 -23.41
CA ILE A 15 5.09 -8.35 -22.60
C ILE A 15 5.66 -8.40 -21.17
N GLY A 16 6.98 -8.46 -21.03
CA GLY A 16 7.62 -8.45 -19.72
C GLY A 16 7.35 -7.18 -18.92
N ALA A 17 7.35 -6.01 -19.58
CA ALA A 17 6.99 -4.76 -18.93
C ALA A 17 5.53 -4.74 -18.44
N CYS A 18 4.59 -5.26 -19.23
CA CYS A 18 3.19 -5.37 -18.83
C CYS A 18 2.99 -6.32 -17.65
N GLN A 19 3.66 -7.47 -17.65
CA GLN A 19 3.63 -8.42 -16.54
C GLN A 19 4.20 -7.80 -15.26
N ASN A 20 5.38 -7.18 -15.35
CA ASN A 20 5.99 -6.49 -14.21
C ASN A 20 5.09 -5.39 -13.64
N LEU A 21 4.42 -4.61 -14.49
CA LEU A 21 3.46 -3.59 -14.04
C LEU A 21 2.28 -4.21 -13.28
N HIS A 22 1.75 -5.33 -13.76
CA HIS A 22 0.68 -6.05 -13.09
C HIS A 22 1.13 -6.59 -11.72
N ASP A 23 2.31 -7.22 -11.67
CA ASP A 23 2.89 -7.76 -10.43
C ASP A 23 3.14 -6.66 -9.40
N LEU A 24 3.62 -5.49 -9.83
CA LEU A 24 3.80 -4.33 -8.96
C LEU A 24 2.46 -3.82 -8.39
N VAL A 25 1.41 -3.74 -9.20
CA VAL A 25 0.07 -3.38 -8.70
C VAL A 25 -0.39 -4.36 -7.63
N TYR A 26 -0.21 -5.65 -7.86
CA TYR A 26 -0.58 -6.68 -6.90
C TYR A 26 0.22 -6.56 -5.60
N LEU A 27 1.54 -6.33 -5.71
CA LEU A 27 2.42 -6.12 -4.57
C LEU A 27 1.98 -4.93 -3.72
N TYR A 28 1.68 -3.78 -4.35
CA TYR A 28 1.22 -2.60 -3.63
C TYR A 28 -0.10 -2.86 -2.91
N VAL A 29 -1.11 -3.41 -3.60
CA VAL A 29 -2.41 -3.72 -2.99
C VAL A 29 -2.28 -4.70 -1.83
N SER A 30 -1.50 -5.78 -1.99
CA SER A 30 -1.27 -6.77 -0.94
C SER A 30 -0.56 -6.18 0.27
N SER A 31 0.45 -5.34 0.05
CA SER A 31 1.19 -4.66 1.12
C SER A 31 0.29 -3.68 1.88
N THR A 32 -0.48 -2.86 1.16
CA THR A 32 -1.48 -1.94 1.73
C THR A 32 -2.50 -2.69 2.58
N ASN A 33 -3.04 -3.81 2.07
CA ASN A 33 -3.97 -4.65 2.83
C ASN A 33 -3.34 -5.25 4.09
N THR A 34 -2.06 -5.62 4.04
CA THR A 34 -1.34 -6.13 5.21
C THR A 34 -1.24 -5.06 6.30
N ILE A 35 -0.92 -3.82 5.92
CA ILE A 35 -0.93 -2.67 6.83
C ILE A 35 -2.33 -2.46 7.41
N CYS A 36 -3.38 -2.45 6.57
CA CYS A 36 -4.77 -2.34 7.05
C CYS A 36 -5.11 -3.39 8.12
N ARG A 37 -4.74 -4.66 7.89
CA ARG A 37 -4.98 -5.74 8.85
C ARG A 37 -4.26 -5.50 10.18
N LEU A 38 -2.99 -5.09 10.14
CA LEU A 38 -2.22 -4.79 11.35
C LEU A 38 -2.84 -3.63 12.14
N LEU A 39 -3.20 -2.54 11.46
CA LEU A 39 -3.84 -1.40 12.11
C LEU A 39 -5.22 -1.76 12.67
N ASN A 40 -5.99 -2.59 11.96
CA ASN A 40 -7.30 -3.03 12.46
C ASN A 40 -7.14 -3.90 13.72
N ALA A 41 -6.17 -4.83 13.71
CA ALA A 41 -5.92 -5.74 14.82
C ALA A 41 -5.38 -5.04 16.08
N HIS A 42 -4.55 -4.01 15.92
CA HIS A 42 -3.81 -3.42 17.04
C HIS A 42 -4.27 -2.03 17.46
N LEU A 43 -4.91 -1.26 16.57
CA LEU A 43 -5.33 0.12 16.86
C LEU A 43 -6.85 0.32 16.90
N GLY A 44 -7.61 -0.78 16.83
CA GLY A 44 -9.09 -0.75 16.83
C GLY A 44 -9.65 0.06 15.65
N THR A 45 -8.97 0.00 14.51
CA THR A 45 -9.42 0.62 13.25
C THR A 45 -10.23 -0.37 12.42
N ASN A 46 -10.92 0.12 11.38
CA ASN A 46 -11.78 -0.69 10.52
C ASN A 46 -11.55 -0.34 9.03
N PHE A 47 -10.29 -0.35 8.59
CA PHE A 47 -9.95 -0.13 7.20
C PHE A 47 -10.44 -1.29 6.32
N PRO A 48 -11.03 -1.00 5.15
CA PRO A 48 -11.45 -2.03 4.21
C PRO A 48 -10.25 -2.68 3.53
N ILE A 49 -10.32 -3.99 3.34
CA ILE A 49 -9.36 -4.74 2.51
C ILE A 49 -9.79 -4.64 1.05
N MET A 50 -8.90 -4.19 0.17
CA MET A 50 -9.19 -3.96 -1.24
C MET A 50 -8.57 -5.05 -2.13
N PRO A 51 -9.35 -5.75 -2.96
CA PRO A 51 -8.76 -6.63 -3.98
C PRO A 51 -8.23 -5.80 -5.15
N VAL A 52 -7.24 -6.35 -5.87
CA VAL A 52 -6.90 -5.87 -7.22
C VAL A 52 -8.13 -6.08 -8.10
N LYS A 53 -8.52 -5.05 -8.85
CA LYS A 53 -9.63 -5.13 -9.79
C LYS A 53 -9.08 -5.38 -11.18
N GLU A 54 -9.28 -6.58 -11.72
CA GLU A 54 -8.79 -6.96 -13.05
C GLU A 54 -9.42 -6.14 -14.18
N ASN A 55 -10.64 -5.66 -13.98
CA ASN A 55 -11.33 -4.78 -14.91
C ASN A 55 -10.88 -3.31 -14.83
N PHE A 56 -9.95 -2.96 -13.93
CA PHE A 56 -9.43 -1.61 -13.76
C PHE A 56 -8.07 -1.49 -14.46
N SER A 57 -7.82 -0.31 -15.03
CA SER A 57 -6.46 0.05 -15.45
C SER A 57 -5.49 0.07 -14.26
N VAL A 58 -4.19 -0.05 -14.54
CA VAL A 58 -3.11 0.12 -13.55
C VAL A 58 -3.29 1.42 -12.77
N LYS A 59 -3.55 2.54 -13.46
CA LYS A 59 -3.79 3.84 -12.83
C LYS A 59 -4.94 3.79 -11.83
N GLN A 60 -6.07 3.18 -12.19
CA GLN A 60 -7.24 3.11 -11.31
C GLN A 60 -6.96 2.24 -10.07
N ASN A 61 -6.28 1.10 -10.23
CA ASN A 61 -5.86 0.29 -9.08
C ASN A 61 -4.92 1.07 -8.15
N LEU A 62 -3.94 1.80 -8.70
CA LEU A 62 -3.03 2.63 -7.91
C LEU A 62 -3.76 3.80 -7.20
N GLN A 63 -4.80 4.37 -7.81
CA GLN A 63 -5.61 5.40 -7.16
C GLN A 63 -6.38 4.83 -5.95
N LEU A 64 -6.86 3.59 -6.00
CA LEU A 64 -7.46 2.93 -4.83
C LEU A 64 -6.44 2.80 -3.69
N VAL A 65 -5.21 2.36 -4.01
CA VAL A 65 -4.11 2.27 -3.04
C VAL A 65 -3.81 3.64 -2.42
N ILE A 66 -3.67 4.69 -3.24
CA ILE A 66 -3.38 6.05 -2.76
C ILE A 66 -4.50 6.55 -1.84
N SER A 67 -5.76 6.37 -2.23
CA SER A 67 -6.89 6.78 -1.40
C SER A 67 -6.91 6.06 -0.06
N ALA A 68 -6.63 4.76 -0.04
CA ALA A 68 -6.55 3.99 1.20
C ALA A 68 -5.38 4.45 2.09
N LEU A 69 -4.21 4.71 1.51
CA LEU A 69 -3.06 5.24 2.25
C LEU A 69 -3.35 6.61 2.88
N LYS A 70 -4.04 7.51 2.15
CA LYS A 70 -4.47 8.80 2.70
C LYS A 70 -5.47 8.64 3.85
N GLN A 71 -6.42 7.72 3.73
CA GLN A 71 -7.38 7.43 4.79
C GLN A 71 -6.68 6.84 6.03
N MET A 72 -5.72 5.93 5.81
CA MET A 72 -4.90 5.36 6.88
C MET A 72 -4.12 6.45 7.61
N GLN A 73 -3.44 7.33 6.86
CA GLN A 73 -2.70 8.44 7.45
C GLN A 73 -3.59 9.31 8.34
N ALA A 74 -4.72 9.79 7.81
CA ALA A 74 -5.62 10.66 8.56
C ALA A 74 -6.15 9.98 9.83
N THR A 75 -6.50 8.70 9.75
CA THR A 75 -7.04 7.93 10.89
C THR A 75 -5.97 7.68 11.95
N VAL A 76 -4.75 7.33 11.54
CA VAL A 76 -3.63 7.12 12.47
C VAL A 76 -3.24 8.43 13.15
N GLU A 77 -3.21 9.55 12.42
CA GLU A 77 -2.96 10.88 13.00
C GLU A 77 -4.03 11.30 14.01
N THR A 78 -5.31 10.99 13.75
CA THR A 78 -6.38 11.22 14.74
C THR A 78 -6.18 10.35 15.98
N LYS A 79 -5.88 9.05 15.81
CA LYS A 79 -5.61 8.14 16.93
C LYS A 79 -4.40 8.57 17.76
N ASP A 80 -3.34 9.05 17.12
CA ASP A 80 -2.14 9.57 17.78
C ASP A 80 -2.49 10.76 18.69
N LYS A 81 -3.29 11.71 18.17
CA LYS A 81 -3.79 12.85 18.96
C LYS A 81 -4.67 12.40 20.13
N ASP A 82 -5.56 11.42 19.92
CA ASP A 82 -6.42 10.89 20.98
C ASP A 82 -5.58 10.22 22.08
N VAL A 83 -4.56 9.44 21.72
CA VAL A 83 -3.63 8.82 22.68
C VAL A 83 -2.88 9.91 23.44
N ARG A 84 -2.34 10.91 22.74
CA ARG A 84 -1.64 12.05 23.36
C ARG A 84 -2.51 12.80 24.38
N GLY A 85 -3.80 12.92 24.12
CA GLY A 85 -4.76 13.57 25.04
C GLY A 85 -5.21 12.69 26.20
N SER A 86 -5.12 11.36 26.09
CA SER A 86 -5.66 10.41 27.07
C SER A 86 -4.63 9.82 28.03
N ILE A 87 -3.33 9.93 27.73
CA ILE A 87 -2.24 9.46 28.60
C ILE A 87 -1.37 10.61 29.12
N SER A 88 -0.58 10.36 30.16
CA SER A 88 0.32 11.39 30.69
C SER A 88 1.40 11.76 29.67
N HIS A 89 1.79 13.03 29.65
CA HIS A 89 2.76 13.55 28.70
C HIS A 89 4.13 12.85 28.81
N SER A 90 4.49 12.37 30.01
CA SER A 90 5.71 11.61 30.25
C SER A 90 5.64 10.17 29.73
N LEU A 91 4.47 9.52 29.79
CA LEU A 91 4.26 8.19 29.23
C LEU A 91 4.23 8.25 27.70
N TYR A 92 3.54 9.24 27.13
CA TYR A 92 3.52 9.46 25.69
C TYR A 92 4.92 9.69 25.12
N ALA A 93 5.72 10.55 25.77
CA ALA A 93 7.09 10.84 25.32
C ALA A 93 7.97 9.58 25.26
N LYS A 94 7.81 8.64 26.21
CA LYS A 94 8.53 7.36 26.21
C LYS A 94 8.11 6.42 25.08
N ILE A 95 6.87 6.51 24.62
CA ILE A 95 6.34 5.66 23.54
C ILE A 95 6.68 6.25 22.17
N ALA A 96 6.54 7.57 22.00
CA ALA A 96 6.76 8.27 20.74
C ALA A 96 8.26 8.42 20.39
N HIS A 97 9.14 8.37 21.39
CA HIS A 97 10.59 8.43 21.24
C HIS A 97 11.26 7.25 21.95
N PRO A 98 11.24 6.04 21.35
CA PRO A 98 11.88 4.86 21.92
C PRO A 98 13.40 4.99 22.04
#